data_AF-A0A7S3SBJ9-F1
#
_entry.id   AF-A0A7S3SBJ9-F1
#
_cell.length_a   1.000
_cell.length_b   1.000
_cell.length_c   1.000
_cell.angle_alpha   90.00
_cell.angle_beta   90.00
_cell.angle_gamma   90.00
#
_symmetry.space_group_name_H-M   'P 1'
#
loop_
_entity.id
_entity.type
_entity.pdbx_description
1 polymer ?
#
loop_
_entity_poly.entity_id
_entity_poly.type
_entity_poly.pdbx_seq_one_letter_code
_entity_poly.pdbx_strand_id
1 'polypeptide(L)'
;VPDPQQSLQPTAAHIGVMLNWCKSTGGTPPEVEGAGKLPAGVMPCKDMRKAQVAHPTGDPRFAVLQPFPASVSAEEADPFLMCDEFGPTVSKGREEDPDKFSVGWHPHIGMDIMTYLKEGIGRHADSLGNRQDFNSPGFQWCSVGSGIEHAEGGGTPAGETQHGF
;
A
#
# COMPACT_ATOMS: atom_id res chain seq x y z
N VAL A 1 14.18 -34.70 11.24
CA VAL A 1 14.19 -33.87 10.02
C VAL A 1 12.78 -33.91 9.44
N PRO A 2 11.99 -32.84 9.48
CA PRO A 2 10.67 -32.85 8.83
C PRO A 2 10.79 -32.49 7.34
N ASP A 3 9.87 -33.07 6.58
CA ASP A 3 9.69 -33.10 5.13
C ASP A 3 9.44 -31.71 4.49
N PRO A 4 10.12 -31.33 3.39
CA PRO A 4 9.99 -30.01 2.76
C PRO A 4 8.79 -29.84 1.81
N GLN A 5 7.81 -30.77 1.76
CA GLN A 5 6.68 -30.69 0.82
C GLN A 5 5.28 -30.68 1.45
N GLN A 6 5.08 -29.95 2.54
CA GLN A 6 3.72 -29.51 2.88
C GLN A 6 3.43 -28.15 2.23
N SER A 7 2.81 -28.21 1.05
CA SER A 7 2.14 -27.06 0.46
C SER A 7 1.04 -26.58 1.41
N LEU A 8 1.27 -25.44 2.07
CA LEU A 8 0.23 -24.74 2.79
C LEU A 8 -0.79 -24.26 1.74
N GLN A 9 -1.95 -24.92 1.70
CA GLN A 9 -3.12 -24.41 1.01
C GLN A 9 -3.48 -23.06 1.65
N PRO A 10 -3.63 -21.97 0.89
CA PRO A 10 -4.00 -20.69 1.48
C PRO A 10 -5.45 -20.81 1.95
N THR A 11 -5.63 -20.91 3.27
CA THR A 11 -6.93 -20.61 3.89
C THR A 11 -7.16 -19.12 3.69
N ALA A 12 -8.04 -18.77 2.76
CA ALA A 12 -8.47 -17.40 2.54
C ALA A 12 -9.15 -16.86 3.80
N ALA A 13 -8.38 -16.20 4.66
CA ALA A 13 -8.91 -15.28 5.64
C ALA A 13 -9.42 -14.06 4.87
N HIS A 14 -10.72 -13.97 4.65
CA HIS A 14 -11.37 -12.77 4.16
C HIS A 14 -11.31 -11.71 5.27
N ILE A 15 -10.20 -10.97 5.35
CA ILE A 15 -10.13 -9.70 6.08
C ILE A 15 -10.35 -8.61 5.04
N GLY A 16 -11.61 -8.23 4.87
CA GLY A 16 -11.98 -7.12 3.98
C GLY A 16 -11.62 -5.79 4.63
N VAL A 17 -10.52 -5.17 4.18
CA VAL A 17 -10.32 -3.73 4.38
C VAL A 17 -11.16 -3.02 3.31
N MET A 18 -12.36 -2.58 3.68
CA MET A 18 -13.17 -1.71 2.81
C MET A 18 -12.55 -0.30 2.79
N LEU A 19 -11.65 -0.05 1.83
CA LEU A 19 -11.24 1.31 1.49
C LEU A 19 -12.32 1.91 0.57
N ASN A 20 -13.29 2.62 1.15
CA ASN A 20 -14.23 3.40 0.37
C ASN A 20 -13.56 4.73 -0.01
N TRP A 21 -12.94 4.80 -1.19
CA TRP A 21 -12.24 5.99 -1.64
C TRP A 21 -13.22 6.99 -2.30
N CYS A 22 -13.49 8.09 -1.61
CA CYS A 22 -14.20 9.23 -2.21
C CYS A 22 -13.21 9.99 -3.11
N LYS A 23 -13.48 10.04 -4.42
CA LYS A 23 -12.76 10.93 -5.33
C LYS A 23 -13.08 12.37 -4.92
N SER A 24 -12.12 13.10 -4.31
CA SER A 24 -12.33 14.51 -4.01
C SER A 24 -12.32 15.33 -5.31
N THR A 25 -13.49 15.60 -5.89
CA THR A 25 -13.63 16.76 -6.78
C THR A 25 -13.57 17.99 -5.89
N GLY A 26 -12.52 18.81 -6.04
CA GLY A 26 -12.17 19.91 -5.14
C GLY A 26 -13.19 21.06 -5.05
N GLY A 27 -14.35 20.80 -4.45
CA GLY A 27 -15.32 21.78 -4.01
C GLY A 27 -15.70 21.51 -2.56
N THR A 28 -15.98 22.58 -1.80
CA THR A 28 -16.76 22.47 -0.56
C THR A 28 -18.02 21.67 -0.86
N PRO A 29 -18.32 20.59 -0.11
CA PRO A 29 -19.59 19.89 -0.30
C PRO A 29 -20.72 20.89 -0.11
N PRO A 30 -21.74 20.92 -0.99
CA PRO A 30 -22.90 21.75 -0.75
C PRO A 30 -23.51 21.32 0.59
N GLU A 31 -23.93 22.29 1.41
CA GLU A 31 -24.85 21.99 2.51
C GLU A 31 -26.08 21.34 1.90
N VAL A 32 -26.23 20.04 2.11
CA VAL A 32 -27.38 19.30 1.61
C VAL A 32 -28.54 19.56 2.58
N GLU A 33 -29.21 20.70 2.43
CA GLU A 33 -30.57 20.85 2.95
C GLU A 33 -31.44 19.79 2.27
N GLY A 34 -31.78 18.75 3.04
CA GLY A 34 -32.57 17.61 2.55
C GLY A 34 -31.85 16.27 2.50
N ALA A 35 -30.75 16.07 3.24
CA ALA A 35 -30.18 14.73 3.43
C ALA A 35 -31.20 13.81 4.14
N GLY A 36 -31.95 13.05 3.35
CA GLY A 36 -32.75 11.93 3.85
C GLY A 36 -31.89 11.01 4.70
N LYS A 37 -32.49 10.38 5.72
CA LYS A 37 -31.81 9.48 6.64
C LYS A 37 -30.96 8.48 5.85
N LEU A 38 -29.65 8.42 6.11
CA LEU A 38 -28.75 7.46 5.49
C LEU A 38 -29.31 6.04 5.65
N PRO A 39 -29.12 5.14 4.65
CA PRO A 39 -29.56 3.75 4.77
C PRO A 39 -29.00 3.11 6.05
N ALA A 40 -29.78 2.23 6.66
CA ALA A 40 -29.30 1.49 7.84
C ALA A 40 -27.99 0.76 7.50
N GLY A 41 -26.96 0.99 8.31
CA GLY A 41 -25.62 0.41 8.12
C GLY A 41 -24.63 1.31 7.37
N VAL A 42 -25.05 2.44 6.81
CA VAL A 42 -24.12 3.43 6.23
C VAL A 42 -23.62 4.35 7.34
N MET A 43 -22.32 4.29 7.63
CA MET A 43 -21.69 5.25 8.52
C MET A 43 -21.56 6.60 7.81
N PRO A 44 -21.93 7.72 8.47
CA PRO A 44 -21.70 9.04 7.89
C PRO A 44 -20.20 9.29 7.73
N CYS A 45 -19.82 9.98 6.66
CA CYS A 45 -18.47 10.51 6.52
C CYS A 45 -18.23 11.50 7.67
N LYS A 46 -17.30 11.18 8.57
CA LYS A 46 -17.01 12.03 9.74
C LYS A 46 -16.22 13.27 9.35
N ASP A 47 -15.26 13.10 8.44
CA ASP A 47 -14.37 14.16 7.97
C ASP A 47 -13.78 13.79 6.60
N MET A 48 -13.36 14.79 5.82
CA MET A 48 -12.62 14.61 4.57
C MET A 48 -11.37 15.48 4.61
N ARG A 49 -10.20 14.84 4.59
CA ARG A 49 -8.91 15.53 4.61
C ARG A 49 -8.13 15.20 3.35
N LYS A 50 -7.43 16.20 2.83
CA LYS A 50 -6.60 16.04 1.64
C LYS A 50 -5.27 15.41 2.04
N ALA A 51 -4.89 14.30 1.41
CA ALA A 51 -3.57 13.71 1.56
C ALA A 51 -2.46 14.72 1.21
N GLN A 52 -1.31 14.57 1.86
CA GLN A 52 -0.15 15.44 1.64
C GLN A 52 0.89 14.73 0.78
N VAL A 53 1.71 15.51 0.08
CA VAL A 53 2.86 14.94 -0.63
C VAL A 53 3.95 14.64 0.39
N ALA A 54 4.48 13.41 0.36
CA ALA A 54 5.61 12.98 1.18
C ALA A 54 6.74 12.42 0.31
N HIS A 55 7.93 12.32 0.89
CA HIS A 55 9.14 11.81 0.24
C HIS A 55 9.81 10.74 1.12
N PRO A 56 9.28 9.51 1.18
CA PRO A 56 9.71 8.49 2.14
C PRO A 56 11.20 8.13 2.06
N THR A 57 11.80 8.23 0.86
CA THR A 57 13.22 7.92 0.63
C THR A 57 14.13 9.14 0.78
N GLY A 58 13.57 10.33 1.04
CA GLY A 58 14.29 11.60 0.98
C GLY A 58 14.62 12.09 -0.44
N ASP A 59 14.40 11.28 -1.48
CA ASP A 59 14.54 11.72 -2.87
C ASP A 59 13.29 12.51 -3.29
N PRO A 60 13.42 13.79 -3.69
CA PRO A 60 12.27 14.59 -4.13
C PRO A 60 11.56 14.03 -5.37
N ARG A 61 12.22 13.13 -6.12
CA ARG A 61 11.66 12.45 -7.29
C ARG A 61 10.79 11.24 -6.91
N PHE A 62 10.96 10.72 -5.70
CA PHE A 62 10.12 9.68 -5.14
C PHE A 62 9.07 10.34 -4.24
N ALA A 63 7.95 10.73 -4.84
CA ALA A 63 6.85 11.38 -4.16
C ALA A 63 5.65 10.43 -4.06
N VAL A 64 5.00 10.44 -2.91
CA VAL A 64 3.78 9.68 -2.63
C VAL A 64 2.70 10.64 -2.11
N LEU A 65 1.43 10.25 -2.22
CA LEU A 65 0.36 10.90 -1.45
C LEU A 65 0.18 10.14 -0.15
N GLN A 66 0.42 10.81 0.97
CA GLN A 66 0.36 10.26 2.31
C GLN A 66 -0.86 10.82 3.07
N PRO A 67 -1.91 10.02 3.32
CA PRO A 67 -3.04 10.43 4.16
C PRO A 67 -2.67 10.45 5.64
N PHE A 68 -1.99 9.41 6.14
CA PHE A 68 -1.49 9.34 7.52
C PHE A 68 -0.03 8.88 7.54
N PRO A 69 0.79 9.41 8.47
CA PRO A 69 0.40 10.32 9.57
C PRO A 69 0.27 11.81 9.16
N ALA A 70 0.41 12.14 7.88
CA ALA A 70 0.51 13.54 7.45
C ALA A 70 -0.77 14.38 7.64
N SER A 71 -1.93 13.85 7.27
CA SER A 71 -3.22 14.57 7.31
C SER A 71 -4.18 14.06 8.37
N VAL A 72 -3.98 12.83 8.83
CA VAL A 72 -4.70 12.20 9.94
C VAL A 72 -3.65 11.84 10.99
N SER A 73 -3.88 12.22 12.26
CA SER A 73 -2.89 12.00 13.32
C SER A 73 -2.73 10.50 13.63
N ALA A 74 -1.61 10.14 14.25
CA ALA A 74 -1.34 8.75 14.63
C ALA A 74 -2.41 8.19 15.60
N GLU A 75 -2.93 9.02 16.51
CA GLU A 75 -3.97 8.62 17.46
C GLU A 75 -5.32 8.35 16.78
N GLU A 76 -5.63 9.08 15.70
CA GLU A 76 -6.85 8.85 14.92
C GLU A 76 -6.69 7.68 13.95
N ALA A 77 -5.46 7.45 13.44
CA ALA A 77 -5.16 6.37 12.52
C ALA A 77 -4.90 5.03 13.20
N ASP A 78 -4.65 4.98 14.51
CA ASP A 78 -4.44 3.74 15.30
C ASP A 78 -5.48 2.65 14.93
N PRO A 79 -5.06 1.45 14.47
CA PRO A 79 -3.71 0.84 14.51
C PRO A 79 -2.83 1.06 13.27
N PHE A 80 -3.23 1.91 12.33
CA PHE A 80 -2.47 2.18 11.11
C PHE A 80 -1.39 3.24 11.34
N LEU A 81 -0.14 2.90 11.03
CA LEU A 81 1.01 3.78 11.23
C LEU A 81 1.21 4.74 10.05
N MET A 82 1.05 4.23 8.83
CA MET A 82 1.35 4.95 7.58
C MET A 82 0.56 4.37 6.41
N CYS A 83 0.22 5.20 5.44
CA CYS A 83 -0.31 4.79 4.14
C CYS A 83 0.23 5.73 3.07
N ASP A 84 0.80 5.17 2.01
CA ASP A 84 1.40 5.91 0.91
C ASP A 84 0.77 5.45 -0.41
N GLU A 85 0.03 6.32 -1.10
CA GLU A 85 -0.36 6.06 -2.48
C GLU A 85 0.82 6.41 -3.40
N PHE A 86 1.39 5.40 -4.06
CA PHE A 86 2.40 5.59 -5.09
C PHE A 86 1.77 5.51 -6.48
N GLY A 87 2.18 6.40 -7.37
CA GLY A 87 1.60 6.47 -8.70
C GLY A 87 0.21 7.15 -8.75
N PRO A 88 -0.48 7.12 -9.89
CA PRO A 88 -0.10 6.41 -11.11
C PRO A 88 1.13 7.05 -11.77
N THR A 89 2.13 6.24 -12.12
CA THR A 89 3.35 6.67 -12.82
C THR A 89 3.75 5.65 -13.89
N VAL A 90 4.55 6.09 -14.87
CA VAL A 90 5.12 5.20 -15.89
C VAL A 90 6.34 4.48 -15.30
N SER A 91 6.32 3.16 -15.33
CA SER A 91 7.43 2.31 -14.87
C SER A 91 8.66 2.47 -15.77
N LYS A 92 9.83 2.43 -15.15
CA LYS A 92 11.14 2.36 -15.83
C LYS A 92 11.51 0.94 -16.25
N GLY A 93 10.71 -0.06 -15.86
CA GLY A 93 11.01 -1.47 -16.08
C GLY A 93 11.79 -2.09 -14.93
N ARG A 94 12.03 -3.39 -15.08
CA ARG A 94 12.81 -4.20 -14.15
C ARG A 94 14.30 -4.01 -14.38
N GLU A 95 15.05 -3.89 -13.29
CA GLU A 95 16.51 -3.88 -13.31
C GLU A 95 17.08 -5.23 -13.78
N GLU A 96 18.25 -5.22 -14.44
CA GLU A 96 18.94 -6.45 -14.88
C GLU A 96 19.43 -7.28 -13.68
N ASP A 97 19.90 -6.60 -12.65
CA ASP A 97 20.32 -7.22 -11.39
C ASP A 97 19.07 -7.62 -10.59
N PRO A 98 18.86 -8.93 -10.32
CA PRO A 98 17.67 -9.40 -9.60
C PRO A 98 17.58 -8.86 -8.16
N ASP A 99 18.69 -8.41 -7.57
CA ASP A 99 18.75 -7.82 -6.23
C ASP A 99 18.63 -6.29 -6.21
N LYS A 100 18.46 -5.66 -7.38
CA LYS A 100 18.08 -4.25 -7.49
C LYS A 100 16.56 -4.09 -7.61
N PHE A 101 16.04 -3.23 -6.75
CA PHE A 101 14.63 -2.89 -6.61
C PHE A 101 14.46 -1.37 -6.69
N SER A 102 13.24 -0.91 -6.99
CA SER A 102 12.94 0.52 -7.01
C SER A 102 13.05 1.16 -5.63
N VAL A 103 12.68 0.41 -4.59
CA VAL A 103 12.97 0.72 -3.20
C VAL A 103 13.95 -0.36 -2.73
N GLY A 104 15.20 0.04 -2.52
CA GLY A 104 16.28 -0.87 -2.14
C GLY A 104 16.10 -1.47 -0.75
N TRP A 105 17.04 -2.34 -0.37
CA TRP A 105 17.06 -3.02 0.93
C TRP A 105 17.03 -2.03 2.10
N HIS A 106 16.03 -2.18 2.98
CA HIS A 106 15.85 -1.36 4.18
C HIS A 106 15.19 -2.15 5.33
N PRO A 107 15.44 -1.79 6.60
CA PRO A 107 14.94 -2.53 7.76
C PRO A 107 13.56 -2.06 8.22
N HIS A 108 12.78 -2.99 8.80
CA HIS A 108 11.57 -2.71 9.59
C HIS A 108 11.52 -3.58 10.85
N ILE A 109 10.74 -3.17 11.85
CA ILE A 109 10.52 -3.91 13.10
C ILE A 109 9.14 -3.58 13.69
N GLY A 110 8.48 -4.57 14.30
CA GLY A 110 7.30 -4.35 15.16
C GLY A 110 6.02 -3.94 14.45
N MET A 111 5.94 -4.13 13.13
CA MET A 111 4.78 -3.80 12.30
C MET A 111 4.51 -4.87 11.25
N ASP A 112 3.37 -4.79 10.59
CA ASP A 112 3.10 -5.52 9.37
C ASP A 112 3.01 -4.52 8.22
N ILE A 113 3.51 -4.92 7.05
CA ILE A 113 3.48 -4.11 5.82
C ILE A 113 2.49 -4.75 4.87
N MET A 114 1.59 -3.94 4.31
CA MET A 114 0.61 -4.39 3.33
C MET A 114 0.70 -3.53 2.09
N THR A 115 0.98 -4.14 0.94
CA THR A 115 0.98 -3.46 -0.36
C THR A 115 -0.25 -3.89 -1.15
N TYR A 116 -0.96 -2.93 -1.72
CA TYR A 116 -2.07 -3.18 -2.65
C TYR A 116 -1.79 -2.55 -4.01
N LEU A 117 -1.71 -3.37 -5.05
CA LEU A 117 -1.53 -2.91 -6.42
C LEU A 117 -2.87 -2.75 -7.12
N LYS A 118 -3.11 -1.52 -7.61
CA LYS A 118 -4.19 -1.22 -8.55
C LYS A 118 -3.79 -1.53 -9.97
N GLU A 119 -2.56 -1.20 -10.36
CA GLU A 119 -2.00 -1.42 -11.69
C GLU A 119 -0.52 -1.78 -11.61
N GLY A 120 -0.08 -2.68 -12.49
CA GLY A 120 1.31 -3.10 -12.63
C GLY A 120 1.67 -4.38 -11.89
N ILE A 121 2.96 -4.57 -11.66
CA ILE A 121 3.55 -5.77 -11.04
C ILE A 121 4.50 -5.34 -9.92
N GLY A 122 4.23 -5.82 -8.71
CA GLY A 122 5.08 -5.65 -7.54
C GLY A 122 6.11 -6.75 -7.46
N ARG A 123 7.22 -6.44 -6.79
CA ARG A 123 8.25 -7.40 -6.41
C ARG A 123 8.54 -7.22 -4.93
N HIS A 124 8.82 -8.30 -4.24
CA HIS A 124 9.22 -8.33 -2.85
C HIS A 124 10.41 -9.27 -2.69
N ALA A 125 11.40 -8.86 -1.91
CA ALA A 125 12.42 -9.75 -1.37
C ALA A 125 12.73 -9.39 0.07
N ASP A 126 13.01 -10.38 0.93
CA ASP A 126 13.38 -10.14 2.32
C ASP A 126 14.55 -11.01 2.81
N SER A 127 15.07 -10.64 3.99
CA SER A 127 16.20 -11.29 4.65
C SER A 127 15.90 -12.70 5.16
N LEU A 128 14.64 -13.16 5.12
CA LEU A 128 14.27 -14.54 5.42
C LEU A 128 14.33 -15.44 4.17
N GLY A 129 14.63 -14.86 3.02
CA GLY A 129 14.78 -15.56 1.75
C GLY A 129 13.51 -15.60 0.91
N ASN A 130 12.43 -14.91 1.30
CA ASN A 130 11.24 -14.83 0.47
C ASN A 130 11.53 -13.93 -0.74
N ARG A 131 11.05 -14.36 -1.92
CA ARG A 131 11.12 -13.59 -3.17
C ARG A 131 9.84 -13.83 -3.96
N GLN A 132 9.09 -12.79 -4.25
CA GLN A 132 7.81 -12.91 -4.94
C GLN A 132 7.56 -11.74 -5.88
N ASP A 133 7.03 -12.04 -7.06
CA ASP A 133 6.41 -11.06 -7.94
C ASP A 133 4.89 -11.25 -7.81
N PHE A 134 4.13 -10.16 -7.74
CA PHE A 134 2.66 -10.19 -7.59
C PHE A 134 2.00 -9.18 -8.52
N ASN A 135 0.90 -9.59 -9.16
CA ASN A 135 0.23 -8.82 -10.22
C ASN A 135 -0.96 -8.02 -9.69
N SER A 136 -1.26 -6.90 -10.34
CA SER A 136 -2.52 -6.18 -10.13
C SER A 136 -3.74 -6.90 -10.74
N PRO A 137 -4.94 -6.79 -10.15
CA PRO A 137 -5.18 -6.34 -8.78
C PRO A 137 -4.68 -7.41 -7.80
N GLY A 138 -3.91 -7.00 -6.79
CA GLY A 138 -3.28 -7.95 -5.88
C GLY A 138 -2.80 -7.31 -4.59
N PHE A 139 -2.72 -8.12 -3.55
CA PHE A 139 -2.20 -7.70 -2.25
C PHE A 139 -0.99 -8.56 -1.86
N GLN A 140 -0.07 -7.96 -1.13
CA GLN A 140 1.03 -8.63 -0.46
C GLN A 140 0.99 -8.22 1.02
N TRP A 141 1.23 -9.18 1.92
CA TRP A 141 1.30 -8.97 3.36
C TRP A 141 2.64 -9.49 3.87
N CYS A 142 3.44 -8.61 4.47
CA CYS A 142 4.68 -8.96 5.14
C CYS A 142 4.51 -8.80 6.65
N SER A 143 4.57 -9.90 7.41
CA SER A 143 4.62 -9.80 8.86
C SER A 143 6.06 -9.70 9.33
N VAL A 144 6.44 -8.53 9.85
CA VAL A 144 7.84 -8.23 10.17
C VAL A 144 8.25 -8.76 11.54
N GLY A 145 7.34 -8.76 12.50
CA GLY A 145 7.58 -9.26 13.85
C GLY A 145 8.82 -8.63 14.51
N SER A 146 9.82 -9.45 14.86
CA SER A 146 11.05 -8.99 15.52
C SER A 146 12.02 -8.24 14.60
N GLY A 147 11.78 -8.24 13.28
CA GLY A 147 12.54 -7.44 12.33
C GLY A 147 12.99 -8.21 11.09
N ILE A 148 12.98 -7.53 9.94
CA ILE A 148 13.52 -7.99 8.66
C ILE A 148 14.18 -6.82 7.93
N GLU A 149 15.10 -7.13 7.01
CA GLU A 149 15.43 -6.22 5.90
C GLU A 149 14.66 -6.69 4.67
N HIS A 150 14.14 -5.75 3.88
CA HIS A 150 13.40 -6.07 2.66
C HIS A 150 13.58 -5.02 1.57
N ALA A 151 13.25 -5.40 0.33
CA ALA A 151 13.30 -4.55 -0.85
C ALA A 151 12.07 -4.79 -1.72
N GLU A 152 11.58 -3.75 -2.39
CA GLU A 152 10.27 -3.78 -3.04
C GLU A 152 10.18 -2.99 -4.37
N GLY A 153 9.26 -3.45 -5.21
CA GLY A 153 8.87 -2.84 -6.48
C GLY A 153 9.76 -3.15 -7.68
N GLY A 154 9.53 -2.45 -8.80
CA GLY A 154 10.29 -2.64 -10.04
C GLY A 154 9.94 -3.90 -10.83
N GLY A 155 8.70 -4.40 -10.72
CA GLY A 155 8.21 -5.55 -11.49
C GLY A 155 7.52 -5.15 -12.79
N THR A 156 6.86 -3.99 -12.82
CA THR A 156 6.11 -3.50 -13.96
C THR A 156 7.03 -3.26 -15.17
N PRO A 157 6.70 -3.77 -16.37
CA PRO A 157 7.46 -3.52 -17.59
C PRO A 157 7.65 -2.02 -17.91
N ALA A 158 8.73 -1.70 -18.62
CA ALA A 158 9.03 -0.32 -18.99
C ALA A 158 7.93 0.26 -19.89
N GLY A 159 7.46 1.47 -19.57
CA GLY A 159 6.40 2.14 -20.33
C GLY A 159 4.98 1.80 -19.88
N GLU A 160 4.79 0.81 -19.00
CA GLU A 160 3.49 0.48 -18.41
C GLU A 160 3.23 1.29 -17.12
N THR A 161 1.96 1.39 -16.73
CA THR A 161 1.55 2.12 -15.51
C THR A 161 1.77 1.26 -14.27
N GLN A 162 2.27 1.89 -13.22
CA GLN A 162 2.25 1.36 -11.86
C GLN A 162 1.47 2.29 -10.92
N HIS A 163 0.60 1.70 -10.10
CA HIS A 163 -0.22 2.41 -9.12
C HIS A 163 -0.57 1.47 -7.96
N GLY A 164 -0.31 1.90 -6.73
CA GLY A 164 -0.71 1.15 -5.55
C GLY A 164 -0.66 1.95 -4.26
N PHE A 165 -0.79 1.22 -3.16
CA PHE A 165 -0.71 1.66 -1.78
C PHE A 165 0.21 0.73 -0.99
#